data_AF-A0A1G9EM17-F1
#
_entry.id   AF-A0A1G9EM17-F1
#
_cell.length_a   1.000
_cell.length_b   1.000
_cell.length_c   1.000
_cell.angle_alpha   90.00
_cell.angle_beta   90.00
_cell.angle_gamma   90.00
#
_symmetry.space_group_name_H-M   'P 1'
#
loop_
_entity.id
_entity.type
_entity.pdbx_description
1 polymer ?
#
loop_
_entity_poly.entity_id
_entity_poly.type
_entity_poly.pdbx_seq_one_letter_code
_entity_poly.pdbx_strand_id
1 'polypeptide(L)'
;MRYQLKLMDTLSGTGCFAAFPVPNLSFSDVLNHLEEHPYDEFMHNHMLDMLGKHRTRKIEKLITEIKGDPNKKVLAALIYEACLTHPKLVSLKEQIEKDFDAQELKDITPTLHLRSHLLADQPLHNQWTLVLSANMEEHEDLPSPEETGLPLLYKNEELPIKASIDASTVRASLEKEGKLPPAKERAPIIEVTTHAMKQLEALDVFLGKQMRQKGCLSPAAVLQHWQIKTKTDNGSLSNSLDAIQTSYGRGFSLIDAQVSCAMEVVERVSSYGSIGKAGILNRVDPYPIVKGTYEEVSKDCNALDPSTLSLEYPYEGQSLWWMEADRFNGTEYEQVLIPVQHVFLFCNLDEQNLFSGLSSTGLASGNTFAEAQLSGLLEVLERDSDSTVLFDKEKCFRIESDNAEIKKHLADLEDSGIHVWFQDMTSELGVPCYRAFAVGTRGDINKGGGCNLNGKRALLSALTEVPYPFPGPATSPCPEGLPIRKLEDLPDLSTGSTEGDVMVLETLLTKNNYYPIYVDLTRKDLGIPVTRAIIPGLEIVSDMDKFSRISPRLFKNYLEIKKVL
;
A
#
# COMPACT_ATOMS: atom_id res chain seq x y z
N MET A 1 -0.71 -13.40 -24.04
CA MET A 1 0.49 -13.86 -23.29
C MET A 1 0.08 -14.59 -22.00
N ARG A 2 0.83 -15.59 -21.51
CA ARG A 2 0.55 -16.22 -20.20
C ARG A 2 1.67 -15.87 -19.23
N TYR A 3 1.31 -15.35 -18.07
CA TYR A 3 2.25 -14.95 -17.02
C TYR A 3 2.08 -15.80 -15.76
N GLN A 4 3.16 -15.92 -14.99
CA GLN A 4 3.16 -16.47 -13.66
C GLN A 4 3.77 -15.45 -12.69
N LEU A 5 3.06 -15.16 -11.61
CA LEU A 5 3.56 -14.31 -10.52
C LEU A 5 4.54 -15.10 -9.66
N LYS A 6 5.68 -14.50 -9.34
CA LYS A 6 6.72 -15.09 -8.48
C LYS A 6 7.13 -14.11 -7.40
N LEU A 7 7.32 -14.61 -6.18
CA LEU A 7 7.96 -13.88 -5.10
C LEU A 7 9.44 -13.69 -5.46
N MET A 8 9.88 -12.44 -5.50
CA MET A 8 11.25 -12.04 -5.83
C MET A 8 12.08 -11.79 -4.58
N ASP A 9 11.50 -11.10 -3.61
CA ASP A 9 12.14 -10.74 -2.34
C ASP A 9 11.10 -10.51 -1.24
N THR A 10 11.55 -10.27 -0.01
CA THR A 10 10.70 -9.82 1.10
C THR A 10 11.41 -8.67 1.83
N LEU A 11 10.86 -7.47 1.73
CA LEU A 11 11.40 -6.24 2.31
C LEU A 11 10.51 -5.80 3.48
N SER A 12 11.09 -5.63 4.68
CA SER A 12 10.38 -5.20 5.90
C SER A 12 9.10 -6.00 6.21
N GLY A 13 9.07 -7.29 5.84
CA GLY A 13 7.90 -8.18 6.03
C GLY A 13 6.88 -8.15 4.88
N THR A 14 7.07 -7.29 3.88
CA THR A 14 6.24 -7.19 2.67
C THR A 14 6.85 -7.99 1.52
N GLY A 15 6.06 -8.83 0.85
CA GLY A 15 6.53 -9.62 -0.29
C GLY A 15 6.59 -8.80 -1.58
N CYS A 16 7.73 -8.80 -2.27
CA CYS A 16 7.90 -8.16 -3.58
C CYS A 16 7.69 -9.20 -4.69
N PHE A 17 6.74 -8.95 -5.60
CA PHE A 17 6.38 -9.91 -6.65
C PHE A 17 6.66 -9.37 -8.05
N ALA A 18 6.97 -10.27 -8.98
CA ALA A 18 7.07 -9.94 -10.40
C ALA A 18 6.39 -11.01 -11.26
N ALA A 19 5.78 -10.57 -12.35
CA ALA A 19 5.14 -11.44 -13.34
C ALA A 19 6.15 -11.85 -14.42
N PHE A 20 6.23 -13.14 -14.73
CA PHE A 20 7.12 -13.68 -15.76
C PHE A 20 6.34 -14.41 -16.84
N PRO A 21 6.71 -14.28 -18.13
CA PRO A 21 6.09 -15.08 -19.18
C PRO A 21 6.35 -16.58 -18.92
N VAL A 22 5.30 -17.39 -19.02
CA VAL A 22 5.39 -18.85 -18.84
C VAL A 22 6.16 -19.51 -19.99
N PRO A 23 5.94 -19.15 -21.28
CA PRO A 23 6.80 -19.62 -22.35
C PRO A 23 8.22 -19.08 -22.18
N ASN A 24 9.22 -19.88 -22.51
CA ASN A 24 10.60 -19.41 -22.60
C ASN A 24 10.75 -18.63 -23.92
N LEU A 25 10.69 -17.30 -23.84
CA LEU A 25 10.77 -16.40 -24.99
C LEU A 25 12.21 -15.98 -25.27
N SER A 26 12.59 -15.86 -26.54
CA SER A 26 13.87 -15.26 -26.90
C SER A 26 13.83 -13.74 -26.73
N PHE A 27 14.99 -13.09 -26.67
CA PHE A 27 15.08 -11.62 -26.61
C PHE A 27 14.31 -10.96 -27.77
N SER A 28 14.37 -11.53 -28.96
CA SER A 28 13.66 -11.02 -30.13
C SER A 28 12.15 -11.20 -30.02
N ASP A 29 11.67 -12.32 -29.47
CA ASP A 29 10.23 -12.53 -29.26
C ASP A 29 9.65 -11.52 -28.26
N VAL A 30 10.37 -11.28 -27.16
CA VAL A 30 10.01 -10.28 -26.14
C VAL A 30 10.00 -8.88 -26.73
N LEU A 31 11.03 -8.52 -27.51
CA LEU A 31 11.10 -7.20 -28.14
C LEU A 31 9.98 -6.99 -29.15
N ASN A 32 9.71 -7.97 -30.02
CA ASN A 32 8.63 -7.87 -31.00
C ASN A 32 7.27 -7.68 -30.31
N HIS A 33 7.03 -8.39 -29.20
CA HIS A 33 5.82 -8.20 -28.39
C HIS A 33 5.73 -6.78 -27.84
N LEU A 34 6.82 -6.22 -27.31
CA LEU A 34 6.83 -4.85 -26.76
C LEU A 34 6.78 -3.77 -27.85
N GLU A 35 7.24 -4.03 -29.06
CA GLU A 35 7.04 -3.12 -30.20
C GLU A 35 5.54 -3.01 -30.58
N GLU A 36 4.76 -4.08 -30.39
CA GLU A 36 3.30 -4.09 -30.60
C GLU A 36 2.50 -3.63 -29.36
N HIS A 37 3.00 -3.91 -28.17
CA HIS A 37 2.36 -3.69 -26.88
C HIS A 37 3.31 -3.02 -25.88
N PRO A 38 3.73 -1.75 -26.13
CA PRO A 38 4.76 -1.09 -25.34
C PRO A 38 4.38 -0.95 -23.86
N TYR A 39 3.09 -0.90 -23.54
CA TYR A 39 2.59 -0.78 -22.18
C TYR A 39 2.30 -2.10 -21.47
N ASP A 40 2.68 -3.26 -22.04
CA ASP A 40 2.63 -4.53 -21.30
C ASP A 40 3.71 -4.52 -20.20
N GLU A 41 3.35 -4.01 -19.02
CA GLU A 41 4.26 -3.83 -17.89
C GLU A 41 4.97 -5.14 -17.49
N PHE A 42 4.24 -6.27 -17.53
CA PHE A 42 4.79 -7.56 -17.14
C PHE A 42 5.90 -8.00 -18.11
N MET A 43 5.68 -7.84 -19.42
CA MET A 43 6.71 -8.12 -20.42
C MET A 43 7.85 -7.10 -20.36
N HIS A 44 7.54 -5.84 -20.08
CA HIS A 44 8.51 -4.75 -19.98
C HIS A 44 9.52 -4.99 -18.85
N ASN A 45 9.03 -5.31 -17.65
CA ASN A 45 9.86 -5.67 -16.50
C ASN A 45 10.68 -6.94 -16.76
N HIS A 46 10.11 -7.93 -17.47
CA HIS A 46 10.87 -9.10 -17.91
C HIS A 46 12.02 -8.73 -18.85
N MET A 47 11.80 -7.82 -19.80
CA MET A 47 12.83 -7.35 -20.72
C MET A 47 13.93 -6.57 -20.00
N LEU A 48 13.60 -5.73 -19.01
CA LEU A 48 14.59 -5.04 -18.18
C LEU A 48 15.51 -6.05 -17.48
N ASP A 49 14.97 -7.10 -16.86
CA ASP A 49 15.77 -8.18 -16.27
C ASP A 49 16.66 -8.90 -17.31
N MET A 50 16.16 -9.16 -18.53
CA MET A 50 16.97 -9.74 -19.61
C MET A 50 18.14 -8.83 -20.03
N LEU A 51 17.89 -7.53 -20.21
CA LEU A 51 18.93 -6.52 -20.50
C LEU A 51 19.96 -6.47 -19.36
N GLY A 52 19.46 -6.44 -18.13
CA GLY A 52 20.24 -6.51 -16.89
C GLY A 52 21.07 -7.77 -16.73
N LYS A 53 20.80 -8.86 -17.46
CA LYS A 53 21.63 -10.08 -17.48
C LYS A 53 22.67 -10.12 -18.59
N HIS A 54 22.52 -9.31 -19.64
CA HIS A 54 23.48 -9.27 -20.74
C HIS A 54 24.81 -8.57 -20.38
N ARG A 55 25.86 -8.88 -21.16
CA ARG A 55 27.16 -8.19 -21.07
C ARG A 55 27.02 -6.78 -21.63
N THR A 56 27.67 -5.80 -21.03
CA THR A 56 27.68 -4.39 -21.47
C THR A 56 27.95 -4.24 -22.97
N ARG A 57 28.93 -4.98 -23.51
CA ARG A 57 29.26 -5.01 -24.95
C ARG A 57 28.10 -5.43 -25.86
N LYS A 58 27.21 -6.29 -25.38
CA LYS A 58 26.00 -6.68 -26.15
C LYS A 58 25.03 -5.50 -26.20
N ILE A 59 24.86 -4.76 -25.10
CA ILE A 59 24.00 -3.58 -25.04
C ILE A 59 24.55 -2.46 -25.92
N GLU A 60 25.86 -2.18 -25.87
CA GLU A 60 26.53 -1.24 -26.79
C GLU A 60 26.26 -1.55 -28.27
N LYS A 61 26.25 -2.85 -28.63
CA LYS A 61 25.92 -3.28 -29.98
C LYS A 61 24.47 -2.93 -30.33
N LEU A 62 23.52 -3.18 -29.43
CA LEU A 62 22.12 -2.80 -29.62
C LEU A 62 21.97 -1.28 -29.81
N ILE A 63 22.64 -0.48 -28.99
CA ILE A 63 22.67 0.99 -29.12
C ILE A 63 23.16 1.41 -30.51
N THR A 64 24.21 0.76 -30.99
CA THR A 64 24.76 1.03 -32.33
C THR A 64 23.79 0.63 -33.44
N GLU A 65 23.07 -0.49 -33.27
CA GLU A 65 22.11 -1.00 -34.25
C GLU A 65 20.86 -0.12 -34.40
N ILE A 66 20.42 0.54 -33.32
CA ILE A 66 19.23 1.41 -33.34
C ILE A 66 19.54 2.87 -33.67
N LYS A 67 20.81 3.22 -33.85
CA LYS A 67 21.28 4.60 -33.90
C LYS A 67 20.51 5.45 -34.93
N GLY A 68 19.83 6.49 -34.44
CA GLY A 68 19.10 7.46 -35.26
C GLY A 68 17.86 6.89 -35.98
N ASP A 69 17.41 5.68 -35.65
CA ASP A 69 16.19 5.10 -36.22
C ASP A 69 14.97 5.47 -35.36
N PRO A 70 14.07 6.35 -35.84
CA PRO A 70 12.89 6.78 -35.09
C PRO A 70 11.87 5.65 -34.86
N ASN A 71 11.99 4.50 -35.53
CA ASN A 71 11.13 3.34 -35.32
C ASN A 71 11.62 2.45 -34.16
N LYS A 72 12.80 2.72 -33.60
CA LYS A 72 13.41 1.91 -32.53
C LYS A 72 13.29 2.53 -31.14
N LYS A 73 12.33 3.43 -30.97
CA LYS A 73 12.10 4.13 -29.69
C LYS A 73 11.76 3.19 -28.53
N VAL A 74 11.01 2.10 -28.75
CA VAL A 74 10.70 1.12 -27.69
C VAL A 74 11.98 0.48 -27.14
N LEU A 75 12.87 0.01 -28.02
CA LEU A 75 14.16 -0.55 -27.59
C LEU A 75 15.06 0.53 -26.96
N ALA A 76 15.03 1.76 -27.47
CA ALA A 76 15.77 2.88 -26.88
C ALA A 76 15.31 3.17 -25.44
N ALA A 77 14.00 3.23 -25.20
CA ALA A 77 13.42 3.41 -23.86
C ALA A 77 13.80 2.28 -22.91
N LEU A 78 13.67 1.02 -23.36
CA LEU A 78 14.08 -0.15 -22.58
C LEU A 78 15.58 -0.13 -22.21
N ILE A 79 16.47 0.21 -23.15
CA ILE A 79 17.90 0.32 -22.85
C ILE A 79 18.16 1.49 -21.90
N TYR A 80 17.49 2.63 -22.09
CA TYR A 80 17.63 3.77 -21.20
C TYR A 80 17.22 3.38 -19.78
N GLU A 81 16.05 2.81 -19.58
CA GLU A 81 15.59 2.36 -18.26
C GLU A 81 16.52 1.29 -17.68
N ALA A 82 17.04 0.37 -18.49
CA ALA A 82 18.04 -0.60 -18.03
C ALA A 82 19.33 0.09 -17.54
N CYS A 83 19.74 1.21 -18.14
CA CYS A 83 20.84 2.04 -17.64
C CYS A 83 20.52 2.69 -16.29
N LEU A 84 19.24 2.99 -16.01
CA LEU A 84 18.78 3.57 -14.74
C LEU A 84 18.60 2.51 -13.64
N THR A 85 18.27 1.28 -13.99
CA THR A 85 17.95 0.20 -13.03
C THR A 85 19.11 -0.74 -12.76
N HIS A 86 20.09 -0.84 -13.67
CA HIS A 86 21.22 -1.74 -13.53
C HIS A 86 22.56 -0.98 -13.46
N PRO A 87 23.24 -0.94 -12.29
CA PRO A 87 24.47 -0.16 -12.10
C PRO A 87 25.57 -0.41 -13.15
N LYS A 88 25.68 -1.65 -13.66
CA LYS A 88 26.69 -2.02 -14.67
C LYS A 88 26.44 -1.42 -16.08
N LEU A 89 25.26 -0.85 -16.32
CA LEU A 89 24.85 -0.27 -17.60
C LEU A 89 24.83 1.26 -17.58
N VAL A 90 24.96 1.90 -16.40
CA VAL A 90 24.89 3.36 -16.22
C VAL A 90 25.79 4.13 -17.20
N SER A 91 27.00 3.63 -17.46
CA SER A 91 27.96 4.27 -18.38
C SER A 91 27.50 4.34 -19.85
N LEU A 92 26.44 3.61 -20.21
CA LEU A 92 25.87 3.61 -21.56
C LEU A 92 24.77 4.66 -21.76
N LYS A 93 24.28 5.29 -20.68
CA LYS A 93 23.18 6.25 -20.72
C LYS A 93 23.43 7.40 -21.70
N GLU A 94 24.60 8.04 -21.60
CA GLU A 94 25.01 9.14 -22.49
C GLU A 94 25.09 8.73 -23.96
N GLN A 95 25.22 7.43 -24.28
CA GLN A 95 25.25 6.97 -25.66
C GLN A 95 23.84 6.93 -26.27
N ILE A 96 22.83 6.56 -25.48
CA ILE A 96 21.42 6.60 -25.91
C ILE A 96 20.95 8.05 -26.06
N GLU A 97 21.28 8.92 -25.10
CA GLU A 97 20.86 10.33 -25.08
C GLU A 97 21.32 11.15 -26.30
N LYS A 98 22.35 10.69 -27.03
CA LYS A 98 22.85 11.35 -28.24
C LYS A 98 21.89 11.25 -29.43
N ASP A 99 21.15 10.14 -29.51
CA ASP A 99 20.35 9.80 -30.68
C ASP A 99 18.84 9.74 -30.35
N PHE A 100 18.47 9.66 -29.06
CA PHE A 100 17.08 9.62 -28.61
C PHE A 100 16.83 10.60 -27.45
N ASP A 101 15.76 11.39 -27.57
CA ASP A 101 15.33 12.33 -26.53
C ASP A 101 14.54 11.60 -25.43
N ALA A 102 15.04 11.66 -24.20
CA ALA A 102 14.38 11.06 -23.05
C ALA A 102 12.97 11.62 -22.80
N GLN A 103 12.68 12.88 -23.16
CA GLN A 103 11.34 13.46 -23.04
C GLN A 103 10.34 12.78 -23.97
N GLU A 104 10.77 12.32 -25.15
CA GLU A 104 9.90 11.52 -26.03
C GLU A 104 9.82 10.06 -25.57
N LEU A 105 10.92 9.51 -25.03
CA LEU A 105 10.97 8.11 -24.59
C LEU A 105 10.13 7.84 -23.34
N LYS A 106 9.86 8.85 -22.50
CA LYS A 106 9.06 8.67 -21.28
C LYS A 106 7.59 8.32 -21.59
N ASP A 107 7.11 8.69 -22.77
CA ASP A 107 5.71 8.50 -23.21
C ASP A 107 5.46 7.16 -23.91
N ILE A 108 6.47 6.29 -24.00
CA ILE A 108 6.39 4.99 -24.71
C ILE A 108 6.78 3.81 -23.82
N THR A 109 6.83 4.04 -22.51
CA THR A 109 7.14 3.06 -21.47
C THR A 109 6.02 3.07 -20.41
N PRO A 110 5.63 1.92 -19.86
CA PRO A 110 4.62 1.87 -18.81
C PRO A 110 5.20 2.33 -17.48
N THR A 111 6.49 2.12 -17.22
CA THR A 111 7.08 2.31 -15.88
C THR A 111 7.36 3.78 -15.56
N LEU A 112 7.76 4.03 -14.31
CA LEU A 112 8.13 5.37 -13.83
C LEU A 112 9.64 5.66 -13.95
N HIS A 113 10.48 4.71 -14.38
CA HIS A 113 11.95 4.87 -14.36
C HIS A 113 12.42 6.13 -15.10
N LEU A 114 11.99 6.30 -16.35
CA LEU A 114 12.32 7.49 -17.14
C LEU A 114 11.65 8.76 -16.59
N ARG A 115 10.35 8.69 -16.29
CA ARG A 115 9.56 9.83 -15.80
C ARG A 115 10.16 10.41 -14.51
N SER A 116 10.42 9.57 -13.50
CA SER A 116 11.06 9.98 -12.25
C SER A 116 12.48 10.51 -12.47
N HIS A 117 13.28 9.90 -13.36
CA HIS A 117 14.63 10.40 -13.67
C HIS A 117 14.64 11.82 -14.25
N LEU A 118 13.59 12.18 -14.99
CA LEU A 118 13.48 13.48 -15.66
C LEU A 118 12.99 14.60 -14.74
N LEU A 119 12.53 14.30 -13.53
CA LEU A 119 12.19 15.31 -12.53
C LEU A 119 13.47 15.98 -12.00
N ALA A 120 13.56 17.30 -12.20
CA ALA A 120 14.74 18.07 -11.84
C ALA A 120 15.07 18.05 -10.33
N ASP A 121 14.05 17.90 -9.49
CA ASP A 121 14.14 17.88 -8.03
C ASP A 121 14.22 16.46 -7.43
N GLN A 122 14.08 15.40 -8.23
CA GLN A 122 14.15 14.02 -7.74
C GLN A 122 15.46 13.71 -6.99
N PRO A 123 16.65 14.17 -7.44
CA PRO A 123 17.87 13.96 -6.67
C PRO A 123 17.81 14.52 -5.25
N LEU A 124 17.12 15.66 -5.05
CA LEU A 124 16.94 16.27 -3.73
C LEU A 124 15.96 15.46 -2.88
N HIS A 125 14.85 14.99 -3.46
CA HIS A 125 13.94 14.08 -2.78
C HIS A 125 14.62 12.77 -2.35
N ASN A 126 15.50 12.21 -3.18
CA ASN A 126 16.27 11.02 -2.81
C ASN A 126 17.24 11.28 -1.65
N GLN A 127 17.87 12.46 -1.60
CA GLN A 127 18.74 12.85 -0.48
C GLN A 127 17.94 12.99 0.82
N TRP A 128 16.78 13.64 0.79
CA TRP A 128 15.89 13.75 1.95
C TRP A 128 15.30 12.40 2.36
N THR A 129 15.01 11.53 1.40
CA THR A 129 14.55 10.16 1.65
C THR A 129 15.56 9.39 2.50
N LEU A 130 16.87 9.50 2.19
CA LEU A 130 17.91 8.87 3.02
C LEU A 130 17.92 9.39 4.46
N VAL A 131 17.76 10.71 4.66
CA VAL A 131 17.75 11.32 6.00
C VAL A 131 16.53 10.88 6.81
N LEU A 132 15.35 10.92 6.21
CA LEU A 132 14.10 10.64 6.93
C LEU A 132 13.90 9.13 7.15
N SER A 133 14.26 8.29 6.18
CA SER A 133 14.20 6.83 6.34
C SER A 133 15.18 6.30 7.39
N ALA A 134 16.38 6.88 7.52
CA ALA A 134 17.30 6.51 8.61
C ALA A 134 16.66 6.70 10.00
N ASN A 135 15.85 7.72 10.18
CA ASN A 135 15.07 7.88 11.42
C ASN A 135 13.89 6.89 11.50
N MET A 136 13.10 6.75 10.44
CA MET A 136 11.85 5.96 10.47
C MET A 136 12.09 4.44 10.51
N GLU A 137 13.19 3.97 9.92
CA GLU A 137 13.53 2.56 9.80
C GLU A 137 14.64 2.14 10.77
N GLU A 138 15.62 3.02 11.03
CA GLU A 138 16.82 2.71 11.81
C GLU A 138 16.85 3.42 13.17
N HIS A 139 15.85 4.25 13.48
CA HIS A 139 15.76 5.07 14.70
C HIS A 139 16.98 5.99 14.91
N GLU A 140 17.66 6.39 13.82
CA GLU A 140 18.72 7.39 13.90
C GLU A 140 18.17 8.75 14.36
N ASP A 141 19.03 9.53 15.01
CA ASP A 141 18.70 10.89 15.39
C ASP A 141 18.44 11.73 14.14
N LEU A 142 17.30 12.42 14.10
CA LEU A 142 17.03 13.36 13.02
C LEU A 142 18.05 14.52 13.09
N PRO A 143 18.73 14.91 12.01
CA PRO A 143 19.49 16.16 11.96
C PRO A 143 18.58 17.39 11.82
N SER A 144 19.01 18.58 12.22
CA SER A 144 18.36 19.86 11.85
C SER A 144 18.55 20.15 10.35
N PRO A 145 17.73 21.02 9.74
CA PRO A 145 17.93 21.37 8.33
C PRO A 145 19.34 21.93 8.07
N GLU A 146 19.90 22.74 8.98
CA GLU A 146 21.26 23.24 8.84
C GLU A 146 22.31 22.12 8.91
N GLU A 147 22.12 21.12 9.78
CA GLU A 147 23.02 19.98 9.94
C GLU A 147 23.03 19.06 8.73
N THR A 148 21.89 18.92 8.02
CA THR A 148 21.84 18.13 6.78
C THR A 148 22.68 18.74 5.66
N GLY A 149 22.82 20.07 5.63
CA GLY A 149 23.39 20.80 4.50
C GLY A 149 22.57 20.72 3.21
N LEU A 150 21.35 20.16 3.25
CA LEU A 150 20.47 20.01 2.10
C LEU A 150 19.60 21.26 1.91
N PRO A 151 19.30 21.66 0.66
CA PRO A 151 18.23 22.62 0.39
C PRO A 151 16.89 22.12 0.95
N LEU A 152 16.08 23.04 1.50
CA LEU A 152 14.72 22.73 1.91
C LEU A 152 13.87 22.32 0.69
N LEU A 153 13.02 21.31 0.86
CA LEU A 153 12.09 20.86 -0.19
C LEU A 153 10.96 21.86 -0.43
N TYR A 154 10.47 22.47 0.65
CA TYR A 154 9.30 23.34 0.63
C TYR A 154 9.59 24.61 1.43
N LYS A 155 9.01 25.73 0.97
CA LYS A 155 8.92 26.96 1.77
C LYS A 155 7.80 26.83 2.80
N ASN A 156 7.87 27.64 3.85
CA ASN A 156 6.88 27.59 4.93
C ASN A 156 5.45 27.85 4.44
N GLU A 157 5.26 28.66 3.40
CA GLU A 157 3.94 28.94 2.83
C GLU A 157 3.36 27.78 1.99
N GLU A 158 4.21 26.83 1.59
CA GLU A 158 3.81 25.63 0.82
C GLU A 158 3.43 24.47 1.75
N LEU A 159 3.71 24.58 3.05
CA LEU A 159 3.40 23.56 4.04
C LEU A 159 1.92 23.58 4.40
N PRO A 160 1.30 22.39 4.60
CA PRO A 160 -0.12 22.30 4.87
C PRO A 160 -0.47 22.91 6.23
N ILE A 161 -1.63 23.55 6.31
CA ILE A 161 -2.18 24.03 7.59
C ILE A 161 -2.57 22.80 8.43
N LYS A 162 -2.46 22.92 9.76
CA LYS A 162 -2.86 21.85 10.68
C LYS A 162 -4.35 21.52 10.50
N ALA A 163 -4.71 20.23 10.61
CA ALA A 163 -6.10 19.78 10.52
C ALA A 163 -7.02 20.63 11.41
N SER A 164 -8.20 20.93 10.87
CA SER A 164 -9.14 21.87 11.49
C SER A 164 -9.97 21.23 12.59
N ILE A 165 -10.11 19.89 12.56
CA ILE A 165 -10.91 19.10 13.49
C ILE A 165 -10.36 17.68 13.61
N ASP A 166 -10.44 17.11 14.81
CA ASP A 166 -10.00 15.75 15.12
C ASP A 166 -11.18 14.78 15.32
N ALA A 167 -10.88 13.48 15.35
CA ALA A 167 -11.86 12.41 15.52
C ALA A 167 -12.66 12.55 16.82
N SER A 168 -12.01 13.01 17.91
CA SER A 168 -12.65 13.19 19.22
C SER A 168 -13.76 14.25 19.17
N THR A 169 -13.49 15.39 18.52
CA THR A 169 -14.48 16.47 18.34
C THR A 169 -15.62 16.02 17.45
N VAL A 170 -15.35 15.29 16.37
CA VAL A 170 -16.38 14.74 15.48
C VAL A 170 -17.28 13.77 16.21
N ARG A 171 -16.70 12.80 16.93
CA ARG A 171 -17.44 11.79 17.70
C ARG A 171 -18.35 12.44 18.75
N ALA A 172 -17.87 13.47 19.45
CA ALA A 172 -18.68 14.21 20.43
C ALA A 172 -19.81 15.01 19.77
N SER A 173 -19.56 15.63 18.60
CA SER A 173 -20.59 16.37 17.85
C SER A 173 -21.73 15.45 17.40
N LEU A 174 -21.41 14.31 16.79
CA LEU A 174 -22.40 13.37 16.27
C LEU A 174 -23.31 12.79 17.36
N GLU A 175 -22.76 12.51 18.54
CA GLU A 175 -23.54 12.05 19.70
C GLU A 175 -24.43 13.14 20.27
N LYS A 176 -23.90 14.36 20.44
CA LYS A 176 -24.70 15.50 20.89
C LYS A 176 -25.86 15.82 19.93
N GLU A 177 -25.65 15.64 18.63
CA GLU A 177 -26.66 15.81 17.59
C GLU A 177 -27.62 14.63 17.45
N GLY A 178 -27.38 13.51 18.14
CA GLY A 178 -28.20 12.30 18.07
C GLY A 178 -28.17 11.63 16.69
N LYS A 179 -27.08 11.79 15.93
CA LYS A 179 -26.92 11.25 14.56
C LYS A 179 -26.37 9.84 14.52
N LEU A 180 -25.72 9.39 15.60
CA LEU A 180 -25.12 8.05 15.65
C LEU A 180 -26.20 6.97 15.62
N PRO A 181 -26.05 5.93 14.79
CA PRO A 181 -26.93 4.77 14.83
C PRO A 181 -26.81 4.02 16.17
N PRO A 182 -27.81 3.21 16.53
CA PRO A 182 -27.75 2.41 17.74
C PRO A 182 -26.59 1.40 17.67
N ALA A 183 -25.99 1.10 18.81
CA ALA A 183 -25.01 0.03 18.92
C ALA A 183 -25.58 -1.29 18.38
N LYS A 184 -24.74 -2.02 17.64
CA LYS A 184 -25.12 -3.25 16.95
C LYS A 184 -23.99 -4.25 17.12
N GLU A 185 -24.30 -5.36 17.78
CA GLU A 185 -23.33 -6.44 17.96
C GLU A 185 -22.94 -7.03 16.60
N ARG A 186 -21.64 -7.34 16.48
CA ARG A 186 -21.10 -8.00 15.28
C ARG A 186 -21.54 -9.47 15.24
N ALA A 187 -21.54 -10.02 14.04
CA ALA A 187 -21.76 -11.45 13.86
C ALA A 187 -20.71 -12.25 14.68
N PRO A 188 -21.09 -13.37 15.30
CA PRO A 188 -20.15 -14.22 16.02
C PRO A 188 -19.01 -14.68 15.11
N ILE A 189 -17.78 -14.56 15.59
CA ILE A 189 -16.57 -14.86 14.82
C ILE A 189 -16.56 -16.28 14.19
N ILE A 190 -17.17 -17.25 14.86
CA ILE A 190 -17.32 -18.63 14.37
C ILE A 190 -18.17 -18.69 13.09
N GLU A 191 -19.25 -17.92 13.03
CA GLU A 191 -20.14 -17.89 11.87
C GLU A 191 -19.44 -17.27 10.66
N VAL A 192 -18.71 -16.18 10.90
CA VAL A 192 -17.84 -15.50 9.92
C VAL A 192 -16.84 -16.48 9.31
N THR A 193 -16.06 -17.15 10.17
CA THR A 193 -15.03 -18.11 9.74
C THR A 193 -15.65 -19.23 8.91
N THR A 194 -16.74 -19.79 9.40
CA THR A 194 -17.39 -20.96 8.77
C THR A 194 -17.91 -20.60 7.39
N HIS A 195 -18.50 -19.41 7.26
CA HIS A 195 -18.96 -18.92 5.96
C HIS A 195 -17.78 -18.69 5.00
N ALA A 196 -16.75 -17.95 5.42
CA ALA A 196 -15.59 -17.63 4.60
C ALA A 196 -14.85 -18.89 4.11
N MET A 197 -14.55 -19.81 5.03
CA MET A 197 -13.87 -21.06 4.70
C MET A 197 -14.70 -21.90 3.72
N LYS A 198 -16.01 -22.01 3.93
CA LYS A 198 -16.90 -22.74 3.01
C LYS A 198 -16.85 -22.17 1.59
N GLN A 199 -16.87 -20.84 1.43
CA GLN A 199 -16.81 -20.22 0.11
C GLN A 199 -15.45 -20.41 -0.55
N LEU A 200 -14.36 -20.21 0.19
CA LEU A 200 -13.00 -20.39 -0.32
C LEU A 200 -12.71 -21.84 -0.72
N GLU A 201 -13.17 -22.81 0.07
CA GLU A 201 -13.07 -24.25 -0.26
C GLU A 201 -13.89 -24.59 -1.51
N ALA A 202 -15.08 -24.00 -1.67
CA ALA A 202 -15.89 -24.20 -2.87
C ALA A 202 -15.24 -23.65 -4.14
N LEU A 203 -14.38 -22.62 -4.03
CA LEU A 203 -13.59 -22.09 -5.14
C LEU A 203 -12.30 -22.86 -5.42
N ASP A 204 -11.93 -23.84 -4.59
CA ASP A 204 -10.69 -24.63 -4.72
C ASP A 204 -9.41 -23.75 -4.82
N VAL A 205 -9.39 -22.63 -4.08
CA VAL A 205 -8.25 -21.70 -4.10
C VAL A 205 -7.09 -22.16 -3.21
N PHE A 206 -7.33 -23.01 -2.22
CA PHE A 206 -6.31 -23.38 -1.24
C PHE A 206 -5.29 -24.37 -1.79
N LEU A 207 -4.02 -24.10 -1.52
CA LEU A 207 -2.91 -24.99 -1.82
C LEU A 207 -2.41 -25.66 -0.54
N GLY A 208 -2.94 -26.86 -0.28
CA GLY A 208 -2.57 -27.64 0.91
C GLY A 208 -3.25 -27.14 2.19
N LYS A 209 -2.78 -27.66 3.33
CA LYS A 209 -3.38 -27.41 4.65
C LYS A 209 -2.87 -26.11 5.26
N GLN A 210 -3.71 -25.47 6.05
CA GLN A 210 -3.31 -24.37 6.92
C GLN A 210 -2.20 -24.81 7.87
N MET A 211 -1.22 -23.95 8.08
CA MET A 211 -0.07 -24.22 8.94
C MET A 211 0.02 -23.21 10.06
N ARG A 212 0.58 -23.62 11.20
CA ARG A 212 0.94 -22.69 12.28
C ARG A 212 2.11 -21.81 11.84
N GLN A 213 1.99 -20.52 12.08
CA GLN A 213 3.04 -19.53 11.87
C GLN A 213 3.62 -19.12 13.24
N LYS A 214 4.92 -18.80 13.27
CA LYS A 214 5.62 -18.34 14.48
C LYS A 214 6.52 -17.13 14.19
N GLY A 215 6.28 -16.42 13.10
CA GLY A 215 7.10 -15.31 12.62
C GLY A 215 6.48 -13.94 12.94
N CYS A 216 5.60 -13.88 13.93
CA CYS A 216 5.06 -12.64 14.47
C CYS A 216 4.85 -12.78 15.97
N LEU A 217 4.70 -11.66 16.67
CA LEU A 217 4.51 -11.64 18.13
C LEU A 217 3.13 -12.10 18.58
N SER A 218 2.23 -12.38 17.64
CA SER A 218 0.89 -12.90 17.96
C SER A 218 0.96 -14.25 18.69
N PRO A 219 0.18 -14.47 19.77
CA PRO A 219 0.18 -15.74 20.49
C PRO A 219 -0.45 -16.88 19.69
N ALA A 220 -1.34 -16.57 18.76
CA ALA A 220 -1.87 -17.49 17.77
C ALA A 220 -1.68 -16.91 16.37
N ALA A 221 -0.97 -17.65 15.52
CA ALA A 221 -0.77 -17.27 14.13
C ALA A 221 -0.82 -18.48 13.21
N VAL A 222 -1.39 -18.27 12.03
CA VAL A 222 -1.52 -19.26 10.97
C VAL A 222 -1.10 -18.66 9.64
N LEU A 223 -0.80 -19.53 8.69
CA LEU A 223 -0.61 -19.16 7.29
C LEU A 223 -1.32 -20.16 6.38
N GLN A 224 -1.76 -19.69 5.23
CA GLN A 224 -2.42 -20.50 4.22
C GLN A 224 -1.89 -20.14 2.83
N HIS A 225 -1.40 -21.13 2.11
CA HIS A 225 -1.08 -20.96 0.69
C HIS A 225 -2.35 -21.07 -0.13
N TRP A 226 -2.46 -20.25 -1.16
CA TRP A 226 -3.59 -20.23 -2.08
C TRP A 226 -3.13 -19.83 -3.49
N GLN A 227 -3.98 -20.07 -4.48
CA GLN A 227 -3.75 -19.76 -5.87
C GLN A 227 -4.93 -19.00 -6.48
N ILE A 228 -4.63 -18.18 -7.48
CA ILE A 228 -5.63 -17.51 -8.28
C ILE A 228 -5.17 -17.42 -9.73
N LYS A 229 -6.14 -17.40 -10.63
CA LYS A 229 -5.93 -17.16 -12.05
C LYS A 229 -6.78 -15.98 -12.49
N THR A 230 -6.18 -15.04 -13.18
CA THR A 230 -6.90 -13.94 -13.81
C THR A 230 -6.66 -13.89 -15.31
N LYS A 231 -7.56 -13.22 -16.01
CA LYS A 231 -7.48 -12.99 -17.44
C LYS A 231 -7.78 -11.53 -17.75
N THR A 232 -6.97 -10.94 -18.62
CA THR A 232 -7.25 -9.65 -19.25
C THR A 232 -7.44 -9.86 -20.75
N ASP A 233 -8.58 -9.46 -21.28
CA ASP A 233 -8.90 -9.37 -22.71
C ASP A 233 -9.53 -7.99 -22.93
N ASN A 234 -8.67 -6.97 -22.93
CA ASN A 234 -9.05 -5.56 -22.98
C ASN A 234 -7.96 -4.71 -23.66
N GLY A 235 -8.38 -3.67 -24.38
CA GLY A 235 -7.47 -2.82 -25.15
C GLY A 235 -6.67 -3.65 -26.16
N SER A 236 -5.37 -3.43 -26.19
CA SER A 236 -4.42 -4.21 -26.99
C SER A 236 -3.97 -5.52 -26.31
N LEU A 237 -4.32 -5.77 -25.04
CA LEU A 237 -3.83 -6.92 -24.29
C LEU A 237 -4.83 -8.09 -24.28
N SER A 238 -4.30 -9.29 -24.54
CA SER A 238 -4.97 -10.57 -24.28
C SER A 238 -4.02 -11.48 -23.51
N ASN A 239 -4.08 -11.44 -22.18
CA ASN A 239 -3.17 -12.14 -21.29
C ASN A 239 -3.87 -12.85 -20.11
N SER A 240 -3.10 -13.67 -19.39
CA SER A 240 -3.52 -14.29 -18.14
C SER A 240 -2.39 -14.27 -17.11
N LEU A 241 -2.74 -14.26 -15.83
CA LEU A 241 -1.79 -14.33 -14.72
C LEU A 241 -2.18 -15.48 -13.79
N ASP A 242 -1.27 -16.42 -13.60
CA ASP A 242 -1.36 -17.45 -12.57
C ASP A 242 -0.51 -17.01 -11.37
N ALA A 243 -1.10 -16.93 -10.19
CA ALA A 243 -0.40 -16.50 -8.97
C ALA A 243 -0.57 -17.54 -7.86
N ILE A 244 0.53 -17.78 -7.13
CA ILE A 244 0.54 -18.52 -5.86
C ILE A 244 0.91 -17.51 -4.78
N GLN A 245 0.12 -17.47 -3.74
CA GLN A 245 0.22 -16.49 -2.67
C GLN A 245 0.14 -17.16 -1.30
N THR A 246 0.57 -16.41 -0.29
CA THR A 246 0.45 -16.80 1.11
C THR A 246 -0.22 -15.68 1.86
N SER A 247 -1.30 -16.00 2.57
CA SER A 247 -1.93 -15.08 3.51
C SER A 247 -1.68 -15.54 4.93
N TYR A 248 -1.69 -14.58 5.84
CA TYR A 248 -1.38 -14.80 7.24
C TYR A 248 -2.59 -14.46 8.09
N GLY A 249 -2.68 -15.07 9.27
CA GLY A 249 -3.69 -14.69 10.23
C GLY A 249 -3.11 -14.66 11.61
N ARG A 250 -3.56 -13.67 12.38
CA ARG A 250 -3.00 -13.30 13.67
C ARG A 250 -4.13 -13.06 14.65
N GLY A 251 -3.92 -13.35 15.92
CA GLY A 251 -4.89 -13.07 16.97
C GLY A 251 -4.50 -13.61 18.34
N PHE A 252 -5.34 -13.32 19.33
CA PHE A 252 -5.12 -13.78 20.70
C PHE A 252 -5.54 -15.24 20.90
N SER A 253 -6.49 -15.71 20.09
CA SER A 253 -6.89 -17.11 20.03
C SER A 253 -6.65 -17.72 18.64
N LEU A 254 -6.62 -19.06 18.57
CA LEU A 254 -6.50 -19.76 17.28
C LEU A 254 -7.64 -19.42 16.32
N ILE A 255 -8.86 -19.24 16.83
CA ILE A 255 -9.99 -18.91 15.96
C ILE A 255 -9.85 -17.51 15.37
N ASP A 256 -9.40 -16.52 16.14
CA ASP A 256 -9.13 -15.17 15.62
C ASP A 256 -8.13 -15.21 14.47
N ALA A 257 -7.03 -15.95 14.66
CA ALA A 257 -6.00 -16.12 13.64
C ALA A 257 -6.55 -16.82 12.38
N GLN A 258 -7.41 -17.83 12.54
CA GLN A 258 -8.04 -18.52 11.41
C GLN A 258 -8.97 -17.62 10.61
N VAL A 259 -9.76 -16.79 11.29
CA VAL A 259 -10.66 -15.82 10.66
C VAL A 259 -9.87 -14.78 9.90
N SER A 260 -8.89 -14.17 10.56
CA SER A 260 -8.01 -13.16 9.98
C SER A 260 -7.37 -13.70 8.70
N CYS A 261 -6.84 -14.93 8.74
CA CYS A 261 -6.26 -15.57 7.55
C CYS A 261 -7.29 -15.78 6.43
N ALA A 262 -8.47 -16.32 6.74
CA ALA A 262 -9.50 -16.57 5.74
C ALA A 262 -10.01 -15.28 5.10
N MET A 263 -10.23 -14.23 5.90
CA MET A 263 -10.71 -12.93 5.44
C MET A 263 -9.64 -12.19 4.62
N GLU A 264 -8.35 -12.34 4.96
CA GLU A 264 -7.27 -11.85 4.11
C GLU A 264 -7.25 -12.58 2.75
N VAL A 265 -7.47 -13.90 2.71
CA VAL A 265 -7.58 -14.63 1.43
C VAL A 265 -8.77 -14.15 0.61
N VAL A 266 -9.94 -13.92 1.24
CA VAL A 266 -11.13 -13.35 0.55
C VAL A 266 -10.81 -12.00 -0.09
N GLU A 267 -10.17 -11.12 0.67
CA GLU A 267 -9.75 -9.80 0.21
C GLU A 267 -8.78 -9.92 -0.98
N ARG A 268 -7.71 -10.72 -0.83
CA ARG A 268 -6.66 -10.87 -1.83
C ARG A 268 -7.17 -11.57 -3.09
N VAL A 269 -8.04 -12.57 -3.01
CA VAL A 269 -8.66 -13.19 -4.19
C VAL A 269 -9.53 -12.19 -4.96
N SER A 270 -10.08 -11.19 -4.27
CA SER A 270 -10.93 -10.14 -4.84
C SER A 270 -10.14 -8.95 -5.40
N SER A 271 -8.89 -8.75 -4.94
CA SER A 271 -8.00 -7.68 -5.43
C SER A 271 -7.22 -8.03 -6.70
N TYR A 272 -7.35 -9.25 -7.21
CA TYR A 272 -6.78 -9.67 -8.49
C TYR A 272 -7.81 -9.44 -9.60
N GLY A 273 -7.55 -8.47 -10.46
CA GLY A 273 -8.47 -8.03 -11.51
C GLY A 273 -8.52 -9.01 -12.68
N SER A 274 -9.72 -9.47 -13.04
CA SER A 274 -9.98 -10.05 -14.36
C SER A 274 -10.80 -9.07 -15.16
N ILE A 275 -10.35 -8.76 -16.37
CA ILE A 275 -10.89 -7.66 -17.18
C ILE A 275 -11.22 -8.20 -18.56
N GLY A 276 -12.45 -8.00 -19.00
CA GLY A 276 -12.89 -8.32 -20.35
C GLY A 276 -13.28 -7.07 -21.12
N LYS A 277 -13.67 -7.26 -22.37
CA LYS A 277 -14.10 -6.18 -23.28
C LYS A 277 -15.28 -5.34 -22.76
N ALA A 278 -16.07 -5.89 -21.85
CA ALA A 278 -17.23 -5.23 -21.26
C ALA A 278 -16.94 -4.62 -19.87
N GLY A 279 -15.71 -4.75 -19.33
CA GLY A 279 -15.35 -4.24 -18.02
C GLY A 279 -14.78 -5.30 -17.06
N ILE A 280 -14.86 -5.00 -15.76
CA ILE A 280 -14.36 -5.89 -14.69
C ILE A 280 -15.26 -7.13 -14.58
N LEU A 281 -14.63 -8.30 -14.54
CA LEU A 281 -15.31 -9.58 -14.52
C LEU A 281 -15.53 -10.09 -13.09
N ASN A 282 -16.54 -10.95 -12.93
CA ASN A 282 -16.83 -11.66 -11.69
C ASN A 282 -17.02 -10.75 -10.47
N ARG A 283 -17.71 -9.62 -10.65
CA ARG A 283 -18.18 -8.74 -9.57
C ARG A 283 -19.69 -8.81 -9.46
N VAL A 284 -20.24 -8.63 -8.26
CA VAL A 284 -21.70 -8.66 -8.03
C VAL A 284 -22.39 -7.70 -8.98
N ASP A 285 -21.88 -6.47 -9.03
CA ASP A 285 -22.32 -5.44 -9.94
C ASP A 285 -21.46 -5.37 -11.22
N PRO A 286 -22.04 -4.90 -12.34
CA PRO A 286 -21.28 -4.67 -13.56
C PRO A 286 -20.43 -3.39 -13.42
N TYR A 287 -19.13 -3.49 -13.71
CA TYR A 287 -18.21 -2.34 -13.76
C TYR A 287 -17.69 -2.17 -15.18
N PRO A 288 -18.41 -1.45 -16.07
CA PRO A 288 -17.87 -1.08 -17.36
C PRO A 288 -16.61 -0.22 -17.18
N ILE A 289 -15.72 -0.26 -18.17
CA ILE A 289 -14.51 0.56 -18.18
C ILE A 289 -14.44 1.42 -19.42
N VAL A 290 -13.87 2.61 -19.29
CA VAL A 290 -13.68 3.58 -20.37
C VAL A 290 -12.21 4.00 -20.44
N LYS A 291 -11.71 4.30 -21.64
CA LYS A 291 -10.33 4.77 -21.83
C LYS A 291 -10.32 6.25 -22.19
N GLY A 292 -9.42 7.02 -21.60
CA GLY A 292 -9.27 8.45 -21.89
C GLY A 292 -8.35 9.15 -20.89
N THR A 293 -7.99 10.39 -21.17
CA THR A 293 -7.35 11.25 -20.16
C THR A 293 -8.38 11.72 -19.13
N TYR A 294 -7.92 12.25 -18.00
CA TYR A 294 -8.80 12.87 -17.01
C TYR A 294 -9.64 13.99 -17.65
N GLU A 295 -9.06 14.85 -18.49
CA GLU A 295 -9.75 15.95 -19.17
C GLU A 295 -10.80 15.47 -20.18
N GLU A 296 -10.64 14.27 -20.74
CA GLU A 296 -11.62 13.68 -21.64
C GLU A 296 -12.79 13.08 -20.85
N VAL A 297 -12.48 12.29 -19.82
CA VAL A 297 -13.48 11.55 -19.02
C VAL A 297 -14.29 12.49 -18.12
N SER A 298 -13.67 13.53 -17.56
CA SER A 298 -14.33 14.49 -16.66
C SER A 298 -15.32 15.44 -17.36
N LYS A 299 -15.41 15.44 -18.69
CA LYS A 299 -16.40 16.23 -19.43
C LYS A 299 -17.82 15.73 -19.25
N ASP A 300 -17.97 14.40 -19.17
CA ASP A 300 -19.28 13.74 -19.19
C ASP A 300 -19.67 13.15 -17.83
N CYS A 301 -18.70 12.98 -16.92
CA CYS A 301 -18.88 12.30 -15.63
C CYS A 301 -18.01 12.94 -14.54
N ASN A 302 -18.38 12.75 -13.27
CA ASN A 302 -17.45 13.00 -12.17
C ASN A 302 -16.28 12.01 -12.28
N ALA A 303 -15.05 12.50 -12.25
CA ALA A 303 -13.85 11.67 -12.24
C ALA A 303 -12.89 12.13 -11.13
N LEU A 304 -12.14 11.19 -10.58
CA LEU A 304 -11.04 11.48 -9.66
C LEU A 304 -9.89 12.09 -10.46
N ASP A 305 -9.53 13.32 -10.13
CA ASP A 305 -8.34 13.96 -10.66
C ASP A 305 -7.09 13.24 -10.12
N PRO A 306 -6.28 12.56 -10.94
CA PRO A 306 -5.11 11.83 -10.48
C PRO A 306 -4.06 12.73 -9.81
N SER A 307 -4.05 14.05 -10.10
CA SER A 307 -3.14 15.00 -9.46
C SER A 307 -3.45 15.24 -7.97
N THR A 308 -4.63 14.84 -7.49
CA THR A 308 -5.00 14.88 -6.06
C THR A 308 -4.46 13.69 -5.27
N LEU A 309 -3.86 12.70 -5.95
CA LEU A 309 -3.19 11.58 -5.32
C LEU A 309 -1.74 11.95 -5.01
N SER A 310 -1.17 11.36 -3.94
CA SER A 310 0.26 11.45 -3.63
C SER A 310 1.07 10.59 -4.62
N LEU A 311 1.14 11.00 -5.89
CA LEU A 311 1.86 10.29 -6.95
C LEU A 311 3.37 10.55 -6.87
N GLU A 312 4.15 9.53 -7.24
CA GLU A 312 5.61 9.62 -7.35
C GLU A 312 6.07 10.46 -8.55
N TYR A 313 5.19 10.59 -9.54
CA TYR A 313 5.36 11.45 -10.70
C TYR A 313 4.04 12.15 -11.03
N PRO A 314 4.06 13.46 -11.36
CA PRO A 314 2.84 14.20 -11.68
C PRO A 314 2.04 13.56 -12.83
N TYR A 315 0.72 13.60 -12.73
CA TYR A 315 -0.15 13.29 -13.85
C TYR A 315 0.03 14.35 -14.96
N GLU A 316 0.31 13.92 -16.19
CA GLU A 316 0.58 14.79 -17.34
C GLU A 316 -0.42 14.54 -18.49
N GLY A 317 -1.63 14.05 -18.18
CA GLY A 317 -2.62 13.72 -19.20
C GLY A 317 -2.42 12.32 -19.80
N GLN A 318 -1.84 11.38 -19.06
CA GLN A 318 -1.76 9.99 -19.51
C GLN A 318 -3.18 9.44 -19.75
N SER A 319 -3.36 8.69 -20.84
CA SER A 319 -4.63 8.02 -21.15
C SER A 319 -4.74 6.75 -20.31
N LEU A 320 -5.77 6.67 -19.48
CA LEU A 320 -5.98 5.61 -18.49
C LEU A 320 -7.32 4.89 -18.74
N TRP A 321 -7.47 3.71 -18.16
CA TRP A 321 -8.71 2.98 -18.00
C TRP A 321 -9.38 3.37 -16.69
N TRP A 322 -10.66 3.71 -16.77
CA TRP A 322 -11.46 4.23 -15.68
C TRP A 322 -12.61 3.29 -15.37
N MET A 323 -12.97 3.15 -14.10
CA MET A 323 -14.14 2.40 -13.63
C MET A 323 -14.90 3.20 -12.58
N GLU A 324 -16.18 2.84 -12.38
CA GLU A 324 -17.04 3.47 -11.39
C GLU A 324 -16.67 3.08 -9.95
N ALA A 325 -16.86 4.04 -9.04
CA ALA A 325 -16.71 3.93 -7.60
C ALA A 325 -17.69 4.89 -6.90
N ASP A 326 -17.87 4.73 -5.59
CA ASP A 326 -18.72 5.59 -4.77
C ASP A 326 -17.87 6.52 -3.91
N ARG A 327 -18.00 7.83 -4.10
CA ARG A 327 -17.36 8.86 -3.28
C ARG A 327 -18.34 9.39 -2.25
N PHE A 328 -17.94 9.43 -0.98
CA PHE A 328 -18.73 10.14 0.03
C PHE A 328 -18.36 11.63 0.03
N ASN A 329 -19.32 12.50 -0.31
CA ASN A 329 -19.10 13.94 -0.44
C ASN A 329 -19.30 14.73 0.86
N GLY A 330 -19.58 14.05 1.98
CA GLY A 330 -19.92 14.66 3.27
C GLY A 330 -21.42 14.62 3.60
N THR A 331 -22.26 14.32 2.60
CA THR A 331 -23.72 14.23 2.77
C THR A 331 -24.28 12.93 2.20
N GLU A 332 -23.83 12.53 1.03
CA GLU A 332 -24.28 11.33 0.33
C GLU A 332 -23.14 10.69 -0.45
N TYR A 333 -23.38 9.47 -0.91
CA TYR A 333 -22.50 8.80 -1.87
C TYR A 333 -22.86 9.25 -3.28
N GLU A 334 -21.86 9.66 -4.05
CA GLU A 334 -22.00 10.01 -5.45
C GLU A 334 -21.08 9.14 -6.31
N GLN A 335 -21.52 8.84 -7.52
CA GLN A 335 -20.73 8.07 -8.46
C GLN A 335 -19.55 8.91 -8.98
N VAL A 336 -18.37 8.29 -9.03
CA VAL A 336 -17.14 8.87 -9.56
C VAL A 336 -16.38 7.83 -10.38
N LEU A 337 -15.73 8.25 -11.46
CA LEU A 337 -14.80 7.41 -12.20
C LEU A 337 -13.39 7.51 -11.61
N ILE A 338 -12.73 6.37 -11.41
CA ILE A 338 -11.36 6.28 -10.91
C ILE A 338 -10.48 5.40 -11.81
N PRO A 339 -9.14 5.61 -11.82
CA PRO A 339 -8.23 4.73 -12.56
C PRO A 339 -8.31 3.28 -12.07
N VAL A 340 -8.50 2.33 -12.98
CA VAL A 340 -8.59 0.89 -12.68
C VAL A 340 -7.34 0.38 -11.97
N GLN A 341 -6.17 0.89 -12.36
CA GLN A 341 -4.90 0.53 -11.73
C GLN A 341 -4.78 0.95 -10.25
N HIS A 342 -5.64 1.85 -9.73
CA HIS A 342 -5.67 2.20 -8.30
C HIS A 342 -6.51 1.22 -7.46
N VAL A 343 -7.15 0.24 -8.10
CA VAL A 343 -8.11 -0.66 -7.44
C VAL A 343 -7.52 -2.04 -7.19
N PHE A 344 -6.79 -2.57 -8.15
CA PHE A 344 -6.31 -3.96 -8.14
C PHE A 344 -4.82 -4.04 -7.85
N LEU A 345 -4.42 -5.02 -7.02
CA LEU A 345 -2.99 -5.26 -6.72
C LEU A 345 -2.20 -5.71 -7.95
N PHE A 346 -2.84 -6.52 -8.79
CA PHE A 346 -2.24 -7.04 -10.01
C PHE A 346 -3.24 -6.88 -11.14
N CYS A 347 -2.94 -5.92 -12.02
CA CYS A 347 -3.74 -5.58 -13.18
C CYS A 347 -2.81 -5.03 -14.27
N ASN A 348 -2.64 -5.79 -15.36
CA ASN A 348 -1.84 -5.36 -16.51
C ASN A 348 -2.77 -4.86 -17.61
N LEU A 349 -2.68 -3.56 -17.90
CA LEU A 349 -3.49 -2.83 -18.86
C LEU A 349 -2.58 -2.09 -19.83
N ASP A 350 -3.09 -1.75 -21.02
CA ASP A 350 -2.32 -1.04 -22.04
C ASP A 350 -2.25 0.48 -21.80
N GLU A 351 -1.68 0.86 -20.66
CA GLU A 351 -1.56 2.24 -20.18
C GLU A 351 -0.25 2.47 -19.41
N GLN A 352 0.07 3.73 -19.13
CA GLN A 352 1.19 4.07 -18.27
C GLN A 352 0.83 3.94 -16.79
N ASN A 353 1.80 3.51 -15.98
CA ASN A 353 1.61 3.38 -14.54
C ASN A 353 1.51 4.77 -13.88
N LEU A 354 0.59 4.91 -12.95
CA LEU A 354 0.53 6.01 -11.99
C LEU A 354 1.42 5.74 -10.77
N PHE A 355 1.65 4.47 -10.45
CA PHE A 355 2.37 4.03 -9.25
C PHE A 355 3.53 3.11 -9.62
N SER A 356 4.65 3.18 -8.90
CA SER A 356 5.80 2.29 -9.09
C SER A 356 5.51 0.87 -8.58
N GLY A 357 4.66 0.78 -7.57
CA GLY A 357 4.08 -0.43 -7.03
C GLY A 357 2.95 -0.08 -6.09
N LEU A 358 1.70 -0.30 -6.52
CA LEU A 358 0.55 -0.06 -5.65
C LEU A 358 0.50 -1.12 -4.53
N SER A 359 0.42 -0.67 -3.29
CA SER A 359 0.27 -1.53 -2.12
C SER A 359 -1.17 -1.99 -1.92
N SER A 360 -1.36 -2.90 -0.96
CA SER A 360 -2.70 -3.33 -0.55
C SER A 360 -3.51 -2.30 0.21
N THR A 361 -2.90 -1.18 0.62
CA THR A 361 -3.52 -0.14 1.46
C THR A 361 -4.97 0.14 1.08
N GLY A 362 -5.89 -0.08 2.02
CA GLY A 362 -7.31 0.20 1.86
C GLY A 362 -8.11 -0.95 1.25
N LEU A 363 -7.49 -2.06 0.89
CA LEU A 363 -8.22 -3.29 0.60
C LEU A 363 -8.66 -3.92 1.91
N ALA A 364 -9.94 -4.25 2.01
CA ALA A 364 -10.45 -4.92 3.18
C ALA A 364 -11.66 -5.79 2.84
N SER A 365 -11.76 -6.93 3.51
CA SER A 365 -12.97 -7.74 3.53
C SER A 365 -13.76 -7.54 4.84
N GLY A 366 -15.04 -7.87 4.82
CA GLY A 366 -15.92 -7.76 5.99
C GLY A 366 -17.15 -8.65 5.86
N ASN A 367 -17.87 -8.87 6.97
CA ASN A 367 -19.13 -9.62 6.92
C ASN A 367 -20.26 -8.79 6.31
N THR A 368 -20.15 -7.48 6.48
CA THR A 368 -20.99 -6.48 5.83
C THR A 368 -20.09 -5.53 5.05
N PHE A 369 -20.66 -4.82 4.09
CA PHE A 369 -19.90 -3.81 3.35
C PHE A 369 -19.37 -2.70 4.28
N ALA A 370 -20.15 -2.30 5.30
CA ALA A 370 -19.69 -1.34 6.31
C ALA A 370 -18.46 -1.83 7.08
N GLU A 371 -18.35 -3.14 7.36
CA GLU A 371 -17.15 -3.69 8.02
C GLU A 371 -15.93 -3.65 7.12
N ALA A 372 -16.11 -3.93 5.82
CA ALA A 372 -15.06 -3.77 4.82
C ALA A 372 -14.64 -2.30 4.71
N GLN A 373 -15.60 -1.36 4.62
CA GLN A 373 -15.33 0.08 4.58
C GLN A 373 -14.55 0.56 5.80
N LEU A 374 -15.01 0.21 7.01
CA LEU A 374 -14.33 0.61 8.24
C LEU A 374 -12.88 0.12 8.28
N SER A 375 -12.66 -1.16 7.97
CA SER A 375 -11.32 -1.75 7.96
C SER A 375 -10.42 -1.09 6.91
N GLY A 376 -10.94 -0.85 5.69
CA GLY A 376 -10.19 -0.19 4.63
C GLY A 376 -9.82 1.26 4.98
N LEU A 377 -10.75 2.04 5.56
CA LEU A 377 -10.45 3.39 6.04
C LEU A 377 -9.37 3.40 7.12
N LEU A 378 -9.48 2.50 8.10
CA LEU A 378 -8.52 2.41 9.20
C LEU A 378 -7.13 2.03 8.70
N GLU A 379 -7.02 1.12 7.72
CA GLU A 379 -5.73 0.78 7.11
C GLU A 379 -5.15 1.97 6.32
N VAL A 380 -5.96 2.72 5.57
CA VAL A 380 -5.47 3.95 4.89
C VAL A 380 -4.95 4.96 5.92
N LEU A 381 -5.67 5.18 7.02
CA LEU A 381 -5.25 6.09 8.09
C LEU A 381 -4.00 5.61 8.83
N GLU A 382 -3.84 4.29 8.99
CA GLU A 382 -2.63 3.68 9.53
C GLU A 382 -1.43 3.98 8.63
N ARG A 383 -1.55 3.70 7.32
CA ARG A 383 -0.47 3.88 6.34
C ARG A 383 -0.12 5.34 6.15
N ASP A 384 -1.12 6.22 6.14
CA ASP A 384 -0.92 7.66 6.14
C ASP A 384 -0.11 8.14 7.36
N SER A 385 -0.47 7.65 8.55
CA SER A 385 0.26 7.96 9.78
C SER A 385 1.67 7.37 9.74
N ASP A 386 1.84 6.17 9.18
CA ASP A 386 3.14 5.50 9.06
C ASP A 386 4.09 6.27 8.16
N SER A 387 3.59 6.81 7.04
CA SER A 387 4.33 7.61 6.07
C SER A 387 4.63 9.04 6.54
N THR A 388 3.83 9.60 7.44
CA THR A 388 3.92 11.03 7.83
C THR A 388 4.49 11.26 9.22
N VAL A 389 4.51 10.24 10.09
CA VAL A 389 4.98 10.36 11.48
C VAL A 389 6.34 9.70 11.66
N LEU A 390 7.34 10.55 11.87
CA LEU A 390 8.73 10.19 12.16
C LEU A 390 8.88 9.48 13.52
N PHE A 391 10.00 8.78 13.70
CA PHE A 391 10.35 8.21 14.99
C PHE A 391 10.66 9.32 16.00
N ASP A 392 9.98 9.30 17.14
CA ASP A 392 10.13 10.28 18.21
C ASP A 392 10.06 9.59 19.58
N LYS A 393 11.21 9.51 20.26
CA LYS A 393 11.35 8.87 21.56
C LYS A 393 10.42 9.47 22.62
N GLU A 394 10.08 10.76 22.54
CA GLU A 394 9.19 11.42 23.50
C GLU A 394 7.74 10.94 23.40
N LYS A 395 7.36 10.35 22.26
CA LYS A 395 6.04 9.73 22.04
C LYS A 395 6.03 8.24 22.35
N CYS A 396 7.13 7.69 22.82
CA CYS A 396 7.28 6.27 23.08
C CYS A 396 6.84 5.89 24.49
N PHE A 397 6.34 4.67 24.66
CA PHE A 397 5.82 4.17 25.93
C PHE A 397 5.84 2.64 25.99
N ARG A 398 5.65 2.11 27.19
CA ARG A 398 5.35 0.68 27.44
C ARG A 398 3.92 0.55 27.94
N ILE A 399 3.37 -0.66 27.88
CA ILE A 399 2.02 -0.93 28.38
C ILE A 399 1.98 -1.90 29.55
N GLU A 400 0.94 -1.76 30.36
CA GLU A 400 0.41 -2.79 31.24
C GLU A 400 -1.09 -2.99 30.99
N SER A 401 -1.65 -4.11 31.44
CA SER A 401 -3.08 -4.38 31.29
C SER A 401 -3.63 -5.17 32.49
N ASP A 402 -4.88 -4.89 32.83
CA ASP A 402 -5.65 -5.67 33.81
C ASP A 402 -6.33 -6.90 33.19
N ASN A 403 -6.39 -6.98 31.86
CA ASN A 403 -6.95 -8.13 31.17
C ASN A 403 -6.01 -9.34 31.31
N ALA A 404 -6.53 -10.45 31.87
CA ALA A 404 -5.71 -11.61 32.20
C ALA A 404 -5.01 -12.26 30.99
N GLU A 405 -5.67 -12.30 29.83
CA GLU A 405 -5.11 -12.90 28.60
C GLU A 405 -3.96 -12.05 28.05
N ILE A 406 -4.16 -10.73 27.98
CA ILE A 406 -3.15 -9.79 27.50
C ILE A 406 -1.98 -9.72 28.48
N LYS A 407 -2.26 -9.63 29.78
CA LYS A 407 -1.24 -9.64 30.84
C LYS A 407 -0.38 -10.90 30.78
N LYS A 408 -1.01 -12.06 30.56
CA LYS A 408 -0.29 -13.33 30.37
C LYS A 408 0.59 -13.26 29.13
N HIS A 409 0.09 -12.77 28.00
CA HIS A 409 0.87 -12.68 26.78
C HIS A 409 2.08 -11.74 26.90
N LEU A 410 1.92 -10.57 27.53
CA LEU A 410 3.01 -9.65 27.83
C LEU A 410 4.07 -10.30 28.74
N ALA A 411 3.63 -11.09 29.73
CA ALA A 411 4.54 -11.86 30.57
C ALA A 411 5.27 -12.97 29.79
N ASP A 412 4.58 -13.70 28.91
CA ASP A 412 5.20 -14.74 28.07
C ASP A 412 6.27 -14.15 27.12
N LEU A 413 6.06 -12.92 26.62
CA LEU A 413 7.06 -12.18 25.83
C LEU A 413 8.30 -11.86 26.67
N GLU A 414 8.10 -11.27 27.85
CA GLU A 414 9.19 -10.92 28.77
C GLU A 414 9.96 -12.17 29.25
N ASP A 415 9.26 -13.26 29.56
CA ASP A 415 9.86 -14.56 29.93
C ASP A 415 10.68 -15.18 28.78
N SER A 416 10.35 -14.83 27.54
CA SER A 416 11.13 -15.21 26.34
C SER A 416 12.30 -14.26 26.06
N GLY A 417 12.49 -13.21 26.87
CA GLY A 417 13.47 -12.16 26.63
C GLY A 417 13.10 -11.22 25.48
N ILE A 418 11.82 -11.15 25.10
CA ILE A 418 11.31 -10.28 24.05
C ILE A 418 10.72 -9.03 24.71
N HIS A 419 11.44 -7.93 24.60
CA HIS A 419 11.05 -6.63 25.12
C HIS A 419 10.36 -5.80 24.03
N VAL A 420 9.08 -5.51 24.23
CA VAL A 420 8.27 -4.72 23.31
C VAL A 420 7.97 -3.35 23.91
N TRP A 421 7.99 -2.34 23.05
CA TRP A 421 7.59 -0.96 23.37
C TRP A 421 6.88 -0.35 22.16
N PHE A 422 6.27 0.82 22.37
CA PHE A 422 5.32 1.40 21.43
C PHE A 422 5.63 2.88 21.19
N GLN A 423 5.25 3.41 20.04
CA GLN A 423 5.15 4.84 19.75
C GLN A 423 3.71 5.20 19.42
N ASP A 424 3.27 6.35 19.96
CA ASP A 424 2.03 6.98 19.54
C ASP A 424 2.24 7.70 18.20
N MET A 425 1.61 7.19 17.16
CA MET A 425 1.66 7.74 15.80
C MET A 425 0.31 8.33 15.39
N THR A 426 -0.56 8.66 16.36
CA THR A 426 -1.81 9.37 16.10
C THR A 426 -1.53 10.68 15.37
N SER A 427 -2.01 10.78 14.13
CA SER A 427 -1.81 11.95 13.26
C SER A 427 -2.70 13.13 13.68
N GLU A 428 -2.63 14.22 12.94
CA GLU A 428 -3.47 15.40 13.13
C GLU A 428 -4.98 15.11 13.02
N LEU A 429 -5.38 13.98 12.43
CA LEU A 429 -6.77 13.53 12.35
C LEU A 429 -7.28 12.94 13.67
N GLY A 430 -6.40 12.61 14.62
CA GLY A 430 -6.78 12.20 15.98
C GLY A 430 -7.40 10.80 16.10
N VAL A 431 -7.25 9.95 15.08
CA VAL A 431 -7.66 8.54 15.16
C VAL A 431 -6.52 7.75 15.82
N PRO A 432 -6.77 7.02 16.93
CA PRO A 432 -5.71 6.30 17.64
C PRO A 432 -4.92 5.37 16.72
N CYS A 433 -3.62 5.63 16.63
CA CYS A 433 -2.71 4.86 15.80
C CYS A 433 -1.38 4.64 16.53
N TYR A 434 -0.89 3.40 16.53
CA TYR A 434 0.29 3.00 17.29
C TYR A 434 1.24 2.16 16.45
N ARG A 435 2.53 2.30 16.72
CA ARG A 435 3.60 1.44 16.21
C ARG A 435 4.18 0.64 17.36
N ALA A 436 4.29 -0.67 17.22
CA ALA A 436 4.98 -1.54 18.18
C ALA A 436 6.37 -1.90 17.65
N PHE A 437 7.34 -2.04 18.55
CA PHE A 437 8.74 -2.34 18.20
C PHE A 437 9.28 -3.56 18.95
N ALA A 438 9.96 -4.43 18.23
CA ALA A 438 10.87 -5.44 18.75
C ALA A 438 12.23 -5.28 18.06
N VAL A 439 13.26 -4.92 18.84
CA VAL A 439 14.59 -4.62 18.28
C VAL A 439 15.49 -5.82 18.53
N GLY A 440 15.93 -6.52 17.48
CA GLY A 440 16.85 -7.65 17.65
C GLY A 440 18.16 -7.24 18.32
N THR A 441 18.91 -8.22 18.84
CA THR A 441 20.21 -7.98 19.52
C THR A 441 21.30 -7.44 18.59
N ARG A 442 21.05 -7.44 17.28
CA ARG A 442 21.94 -6.85 16.26
C ARG A 442 21.51 -5.45 15.84
N GLY A 443 20.44 -4.91 16.42
CA GLY A 443 19.89 -3.60 16.10
C GLY A 443 18.81 -3.62 15.00
N ASP A 444 18.43 -4.79 14.46
CA ASP A 444 17.34 -4.89 13.49
C ASP A 444 16.00 -4.49 14.13
N ILE A 445 15.38 -3.43 13.62
CA ILE A 445 14.10 -2.93 14.11
C ILE A 445 12.98 -3.67 13.38
N ASN A 446 12.18 -4.42 14.14
CA ASN A 446 10.97 -5.06 13.64
C ASN A 446 9.79 -4.27 14.18
N LYS A 447 8.90 -3.81 13.29
CA LYS A 447 7.77 -2.96 13.64
C LYS A 447 6.44 -3.48 13.09
N GLY A 448 5.36 -3.19 13.82
CA GLY A 448 3.98 -3.47 13.42
C GLY A 448 3.11 -2.25 13.69
N GLY A 449 2.20 -1.94 12.76
CA GLY A 449 1.28 -0.80 12.83
C GLY A 449 -0.13 -1.22 13.26
N GLY A 450 -0.90 -0.26 13.76
CA GLY A 450 -2.30 -0.51 14.06
C GLY A 450 -3.09 0.78 14.24
N CYS A 451 -4.20 0.92 13.51
CA CYS A 451 -5.13 2.03 13.61
C CYS A 451 -6.56 1.56 13.93
N ASN A 452 -7.22 2.21 14.89
CA ASN A 452 -8.60 1.92 15.24
C ASN A 452 -9.21 3.07 16.04
N LEU A 453 -10.53 3.29 15.93
CA LEU A 453 -11.23 4.22 16.83
C LEU A 453 -11.13 3.79 18.31
N ASN A 454 -10.98 2.50 18.58
CA ASN A 454 -10.67 1.97 19.91
C ASN A 454 -9.15 1.77 20.05
N GLY A 455 -8.49 2.62 20.85
CA GLY A 455 -7.04 2.63 21.00
C GLY A 455 -6.46 1.33 21.53
N LYS A 456 -7.20 0.59 22.38
CA LYS A 456 -6.79 -0.76 22.80
C LYS A 456 -6.71 -1.72 21.61
N ARG A 457 -7.70 -1.71 20.71
CA ARG A 457 -7.66 -2.54 19.49
C ARG A 457 -6.53 -2.12 18.55
N ALA A 458 -6.33 -0.82 18.36
CA ALA A 458 -5.23 -0.29 17.55
C ALA A 458 -3.86 -0.79 18.07
N LEU A 459 -3.61 -0.69 19.38
CA LEU A 459 -2.34 -1.10 19.96
C LEU A 459 -2.13 -2.61 19.91
N LEU A 460 -3.18 -3.40 20.18
CA LEU A 460 -3.08 -4.86 20.09
C LEU A 460 -2.85 -5.32 18.65
N SER A 461 -3.44 -4.66 17.65
CA SER A 461 -3.14 -4.89 16.24
C SER A 461 -1.64 -4.67 15.98
N ALA A 462 -1.13 -3.50 16.36
CA ALA A 462 0.30 -3.15 16.23
C ALA A 462 1.22 -4.19 16.88
N LEU A 463 0.90 -4.65 18.10
CA LEU A 463 1.65 -5.71 18.78
C LEU A 463 1.67 -7.01 17.97
N THR A 464 0.50 -7.48 17.54
CA THR A 464 0.39 -8.78 16.84
C THR A 464 0.97 -8.76 15.42
N GLU A 465 1.05 -7.57 14.82
CA GLU A 465 1.60 -7.30 13.48
C GLU A 465 3.13 -7.42 13.41
N VAL A 466 3.84 -7.20 14.52
CA VAL A 466 5.32 -7.17 14.54
C VAL A 466 5.88 -8.48 13.98
N PRO A 467 6.67 -8.46 12.89
CA PRO A 467 7.18 -9.65 12.20
C PRO A 467 8.40 -10.25 12.93
N TYR A 468 8.26 -10.56 14.21
CA TYR A 468 9.31 -11.13 15.06
C TYR A 468 8.90 -12.50 15.60
N PRO A 469 9.80 -13.50 15.65
CA PRO A 469 9.38 -14.84 16.06
C PRO A 469 8.87 -14.93 17.51
N PHE A 470 7.79 -15.69 17.73
CA PHE A 470 7.25 -15.95 19.08
C PHE A 470 6.81 -17.41 19.28
N PRO A 471 7.32 -18.13 20.31
CA PRO A 471 8.51 -17.77 21.11
C PRO A 471 9.74 -17.69 20.21
N GLY A 472 10.65 -16.76 20.49
CA GLY A 472 11.76 -16.41 19.63
C GLY A 472 13.04 -16.05 20.38
N PRO A 473 14.07 -15.57 19.66
CA PRO A 473 15.29 -15.09 20.28
C PRO A 473 15.02 -13.85 21.14
N ALA A 474 15.92 -13.57 22.08
CA ALA A 474 15.83 -12.36 22.88
C ALA A 474 16.06 -11.10 22.02
N THR A 475 15.38 -10.02 22.38
CA THR A 475 15.55 -8.68 21.80
C THR A 475 16.54 -7.86 22.63
N SER A 476 16.93 -6.70 22.11
CA SER A 476 17.51 -5.64 22.91
C SER A 476 16.49 -5.13 23.95
N PRO A 477 16.93 -4.61 25.10
CA PRO A 477 16.05 -3.99 26.09
C PRO A 477 15.27 -2.80 25.51
N CYS A 478 14.11 -2.49 26.10
CA CYS A 478 13.42 -1.23 25.83
C CYS A 478 14.33 -0.03 26.12
N PRO A 479 14.15 1.09 25.40
CA PRO A 479 14.79 2.36 25.77
C PRO A 479 14.55 2.73 27.24
N GLU A 480 15.57 3.26 27.90
CA GLU A 480 15.45 3.71 29.29
C GLU A 480 14.47 4.90 29.42
N GLY A 481 13.72 4.92 30.52
CA GLY A 481 12.87 6.04 30.91
C GLY A 481 11.50 6.12 30.23
N LEU A 482 11.11 5.11 29.44
CA LEU A 482 9.79 5.12 28.80
C LEU A 482 8.65 5.09 29.85
N PRO A 483 7.63 5.96 29.73
CA PRO A 483 6.46 5.91 30.59
C PRO A 483 5.68 4.60 30.38
N ILE A 484 5.00 4.14 31.43
CA ILE A 484 4.07 3.02 31.35
C ILE A 484 2.65 3.58 31.26
N ARG A 485 1.90 3.16 30.25
CA ARG A 485 0.48 3.48 30.09
C ARG A 485 -0.35 2.22 30.35
N LYS A 486 -1.53 2.38 30.92
CA LYS A 486 -2.48 1.27 31.03
C LYS A 486 -3.23 1.11 29.71
N LEU A 487 -3.31 -0.10 29.19
CA LEU A 487 -3.99 -0.40 27.93
C LEU A 487 -5.47 0.01 27.97
N GLU A 488 -6.11 -0.17 29.12
CA GLU A 488 -7.52 0.20 29.34
C GLU A 488 -7.77 1.71 29.39
N ASP A 489 -6.73 2.53 29.57
CA ASP A 489 -6.84 4.00 29.63
C ASP A 489 -6.59 4.66 28.27
N LEU A 490 -6.32 3.88 27.21
CA LEU A 490 -6.18 4.41 25.85
C LEU A 490 -7.52 4.93 25.32
N PRO A 491 -7.52 5.95 24.44
CA PRO A 491 -8.75 6.56 23.93
C PRO A 491 -9.69 5.54 23.26
N ASP A 492 -10.99 5.66 23.49
CA ASP A 492 -12.01 4.90 22.78
C ASP A 492 -13.05 5.84 22.16
N LEU A 493 -13.00 5.95 20.84
CA LEU A 493 -13.89 6.75 20.02
C LEU A 493 -14.95 5.89 19.31
N SER A 494 -14.99 4.58 19.59
CA SER A 494 -15.95 3.68 18.95
C SER A 494 -17.39 3.99 19.37
N THR A 495 -18.32 3.69 18.47
CA THR A 495 -19.76 3.97 18.64
C THR A 495 -20.53 2.73 19.09
N GLY A 496 -19.88 1.56 19.10
CA GLY A 496 -20.54 0.28 19.32
C GLY A 496 -21.29 -0.24 18.08
N SER A 497 -21.15 0.40 16.93
CA SER A 497 -21.68 -0.06 15.64
C SER A 497 -20.70 0.23 14.52
N THR A 498 -20.57 -0.67 13.56
CA THR A 498 -19.67 -0.46 12.41
C THR A 498 -20.14 0.72 11.57
N GLU A 499 -21.45 0.85 11.35
CA GLU A 499 -22.04 1.95 10.59
C GLU A 499 -21.81 3.32 11.25
N GLY A 500 -21.88 3.39 12.59
CA GLY A 500 -21.54 4.59 13.33
C GLY A 500 -20.05 4.94 13.28
N ASP A 501 -19.18 3.93 13.32
CA ASP A 501 -17.73 4.11 13.22
C ASP A 501 -17.33 4.63 11.83
N VAL A 502 -17.93 4.11 10.75
CA VAL A 502 -17.78 4.65 9.39
C VAL A 502 -18.24 6.11 9.33
N MET A 503 -19.42 6.43 9.91
CA MET A 503 -19.94 7.80 9.95
C MET A 503 -18.97 8.78 10.66
N VAL A 504 -18.32 8.35 11.75
CA VAL A 504 -17.30 9.15 12.44
C VAL A 504 -16.12 9.44 11.52
N LEU A 505 -15.58 8.42 10.85
CA LEU A 505 -14.42 8.57 9.97
C LEU A 505 -14.74 9.38 8.71
N GLU A 506 -15.87 9.13 8.06
CA GLU A 506 -16.29 9.88 6.87
C GLU A 506 -16.56 11.35 7.19
N THR A 507 -17.19 11.64 8.34
CA THR A 507 -17.40 13.02 8.80
C THR A 507 -16.06 13.70 9.13
N LEU A 508 -15.13 12.97 9.76
CA LEU A 508 -13.78 13.47 10.05
C LEU A 508 -13.02 13.84 8.79
N LEU A 509 -13.01 12.93 7.81
CA LEU A 509 -12.30 13.12 6.56
C LEU A 509 -12.87 14.32 5.79
N THR A 510 -14.18 14.35 5.60
CA THR A 510 -14.85 15.40 4.81
C THR A 510 -14.74 16.78 5.46
N LYS A 511 -14.80 16.88 6.80
CA LYS A 511 -14.53 18.16 7.50
C LYS A 511 -13.08 18.63 7.38
N ASN A 512 -12.14 17.74 7.05
CA ASN A 512 -10.75 18.06 6.74
C ASN A 512 -10.47 18.08 5.22
N ASN A 513 -11.51 18.16 4.38
CA ASN A 513 -11.44 18.20 2.91
C ASN A 513 -10.84 16.95 2.25
N TYR A 514 -10.94 15.80 2.93
CA TYR A 514 -10.66 14.49 2.35
C TYR A 514 -11.99 13.79 2.04
N TYR A 515 -12.13 13.28 0.82
CA TYR A 515 -13.38 12.68 0.35
C TYR A 515 -13.13 11.19 0.05
N PRO A 516 -13.48 10.28 0.98
CA PRO A 516 -13.20 8.86 0.80
C PRO A 516 -14.01 8.29 -0.36
N ILE A 517 -13.37 7.42 -1.12
CA ILE A 517 -13.91 6.70 -2.28
C ILE A 517 -13.84 5.21 -1.99
N TYR A 518 -14.90 4.47 -2.34
CA TYR A 518 -14.99 3.04 -2.15
C TYR A 518 -15.32 2.34 -3.46
N VAL A 519 -14.64 1.22 -3.71
CA VAL A 519 -14.96 0.31 -4.81
C VAL A 519 -15.45 -0.99 -4.22
N ASP A 520 -16.66 -1.42 -4.57
CA ASP A 520 -17.14 -2.75 -4.19
C ASP A 520 -16.48 -3.82 -5.07
N LEU A 521 -15.58 -4.59 -4.46
CA LEU A 521 -14.86 -5.69 -5.07
C LEU A 521 -15.49 -7.06 -4.78
N THR A 522 -16.69 -7.09 -4.20
CA THR A 522 -17.41 -8.33 -3.88
C THR A 522 -17.55 -9.19 -5.13
N ARG A 523 -16.99 -10.40 -5.04
CA ARG A 523 -17.08 -11.38 -6.13
C ARG A 523 -18.39 -12.13 -6.09
N LYS A 524 -19.00 -12.36 -7.26
CA LYS A 524 -20.23 -13.17 -7.41
C LYS A 524 -20.10 -14.58 -6.87
N ASP A 525 -18.90 -15.14 -6.96
CA ASP A 525 -18.60 -16.52 -6.58
C ASP A 525 -18.19 -16.70 -5.10
N LEU A 526 -17.90 -15.60 -4.39
CA LEU A 526 -17.67 -15.59 -2.94
C LEU A 526 -18.90 -15.08 -2.17
N GLY A 527 -19.50 -13.99 -2.63
CA GLY A 527 -20.59 -13.31 -1.93
C GLY A 527 -20.19 -12.68 -0.58
N ILE A 528 -18.88 -12.48 -0.35
CA ILE A 528 -18.35 -11.85 0.87
C ILE A 528 -17.88 -10.44 0.53
N PRO A 529 -18.36 -9.42 1.24
CA PRO A 529 -17.97 -8.03 1.02
C PRO A 529 -16.46 -7.81 0.99
N VAL A 530 -15.97 -7.17 -0.07
CA VAL A 530 -14.61 -6.65 -0.18
C VAL A 530 -14.68 -5.25 -0.75
N THR A 531 -13.90 -4.33 -0.20
CA THR A 531 -13.77 -2.96 -0.72
C THR A 531 -12.32 -2.60 -0.98
N ARG A 532 -12.10 -1.66 -1.89
CA ARG A 532 -10.91 -0.80 -1.91
C ARG A 532 -11.34 0.60 -1.46
N ALA A 533 -10.87 1.04 -0.30
CA ALA A 533 -10.98 2.41 0.15
C ALA A 533 -9.80 3.25 -0.38
N ILE A 534 -10.09 4.44 -0.89
CA ILE A 534 -9.12 5.39 -1.43
C ILE A 534 -9.43 6.75 -0.82
N ILE A 535 -8.42 7.43 -0.26
CA ILE A 535 -8.57 8.78 0.29
C ILE A 535 -7.56 9.70 -0.41
N PRO A 536 -7.97 10.38 -1.50
CA PRO A 536 -7.09 11.32 -2.20
C PRO A 536 -6.53 12.37 -1.24
N GLY A 537 -5.23 12.66 -1.36
CA GLY A 537 -4.48 13.58 -0.49
C GLY A 537 -3.85 12.95 0.76
N LEU A 538 -4.16 11.68 1.08
CA LEU A 538 -3.41 10.90 2.07
C LEU A 538 -2.34 10.05 1.41
N GLU A 539 -1.29 9.70 2.16
CA GLU A 539 -0.20 8.88 1.64
C GLU A 539 -0.66 7.43 1.42
N ILE A 540 -0.30 6.84 0.27
CA ILE A 540 -0.74 5.49 -0.14
C ILE A 540 0.38 4.45 0.07
N VAL A 541 1.63 4.89 -0.14
CA VAL A 541 2.84 4.06 -0.05
C VAL A 541 3.63 4.48 1.19
N SER A 542 3.85 3.54 2.11
CA SER A 542 4.64 3.75 3.33
C SER A 542 6.12 3.43 3.17
N ASP A 543 6.45 2.54 2.25
CA ASP A 543 7.82 2.10 2.03
C ASP A 543 8.54 3.09 1.12
N MET A 544 9.54 3.78 1.67
CA MET A 544 10.32 4.73 0.89
C MET A 544 11.33 4.03 -0.02
N ASP A 545 11.44 4.51 -1.25
CA ASP A 545 12.32 3.98 -2.28
C ASP A 545 12.88 5.10 -3.18
N LYS A 546 13.45 4.74 -4.33
CA LYS A 546 14.07 5.70 -5.26
C LYS A 546 13.07 6.59 -6.02
N PHE A 547 11.79 6.23 -6.03
CA PHE A 547 10.71 6.98 -6.67
C PHE A 547 9.99 7.89 -5.67
N SER A 548 10.17 7.63 -4.38
CA SER A 548 9.48 8.34 -3.31
C SER A 548 9.62 9.85 -3.40
N ARG A 549 8.51 10.51 -3.09
CA ARG A 549 8.36 11.96 -3.02
C ARG A 549 7.99 12.34 -1.60
N ILE A 550 8.97 12.85 -0.84
CA ILE A 550 8.74 13.39 0.51
C ILE A 550 7.61 14.40 0.48
N SER A 551 6.50 14.11 1.13
CA SER A 551 5.31 14.96 1.07
C SER A 551 5.44 16.22 1.92
N PRO A 552 4.68 17.29 1.61
CA PRO A 552 4.63 18.50 2.44
C PRO A 552 4.23 18.22 3.90
N ARG A 553 3.37 17.21 4.14
CA ARG A 553 2.93 16.81 5.50
C ARG A 553 4.07 16.18 6.29
N LEU A 554 4.77 15.21 5.71
CA LEU A 554 5.95 14.60 6.34
C LEU A 554 7.04 15.65 6.61
N PHE A 555 7.34 16.50 5.63
CA PHE A 555 8.36 17.53 5.78
C PHE A 555 8.00 18.57 6.86
N LYS A 556 6.72 18.96 6.95
CA LYS A 556 6.25 19.80 8.05
C LYS A 556 6.45 19.12 9.41
N ASN A 557 6.07 17.86 9.55
CA ASN A 557 6.24 17.10 10.80
C ASN A 557 7.71 17.01 11.22
N TYR A 558 8.62 16.84 10.26
CA TYR A 558 10.07 16.94 10.47
C TYR A 558 10.47 18.29 11.08
N LEU A 559 10.06 19.39 10.47
CA LEU A 559 10.39 20.74 10.94
C LEU A 559 9.75 21.06 12.31
N GLU A 560 8.56 20.55 12.61
CA GLU A 560 7.90 20.68 13.91
C GLU A 560 8.69 19.96 15.02
N ILE A 561 9.13 18.71 14.76
CA ILE A 561 9.99 17.96 15.69
C ILE A 561 11.30 18.73 15.96
N LYS A 562 11.85 19.38 14.93
CA LYS A 562 13.06 20.21 15.05
C LYS A 562 12.82 21.62 15.57
N LYS A 563 11.56 22.02 15.78
CA LYS A 563 11.18 23.34 16.33
C LYS A 563 11.76 24.49 15.50
N VAL A 564 11.73 24.35 14.17
CA VAL A 564 12.26 25.32 13.20
C VAL A 564 11.16 25.94 12.31
N LEU A 565 9.88 25.75 12.66
CA LEU A 565 8.72 26.36 12.00
C LEU A 565 8.28 27.68 12.64
#